data_AF-A0A7S0IB35-F1
#
_entry.id   AF-A0A7S0IB35-F1
#
_cell.length_a   1.000
_cell.length_b   1.000
_cell.length_c   1.000
_cell.angle_alpha   90.00
_cell.angle_beta   90.00
_cell.angle_gamma   90.00
#
_symmetry.space_group_name_H-M   'P 1'
#
loop_
_entity.id
_entity.type
_entity.pdbx_description
1 polymer ?
#
loop_
_entity_poly.entity_id
_entity_poly.type
_entity_poly.pdbx_seq_one_letter_code
_entity_poly.pdbx_strand_id
1 'polypeptide(L)'
;MPPKLSLAEQKKKLKEKAQRAKDQEKREKDKDRTERKAQEQKDRIFGLKNKHTSKHAQQFVQDVERNMKQLPGEQQKAEAKKRENDKRKAAEEQAQRELDEMMGLAIKQPKVPEGVDPKTIPCEFFKKGRCAKGWKCKFSHEKNTRKGTEEIDLFVDHRDDAEKEKDSDKMDDWDQDKLESVVKEK
;
A
#
# COMPACT_ATOMS: atom_id res chain seq x y z
N MET A 1 -12.48 -3.57 32.29
CA MET A 1 -12.02 -4.94 32.63
C MET A 1 -11.71 -5.66 31.33
N PRO A 2 -10.48 -6.16 31.09
CA PRO A 2 -10.17 -6.87 29.85
C PRO A 2 -11.02 -8.14 29.75
N PRO A 3 -11.59 -8.45 28.57
CA PRO A 3 -12.47 -9.59 28.41
C PRO A 3 -11.70 -10.88 28.72
N LYS A 4 -12.26 -11.71 29.61
CA LYS A 4 -11.68 -13.01 29.97
C LYS A 4 -11.74 -13.89 28.72
N LEU A 5 -10.57 -14.09 28.08
CA LEU A 5 -10.40 -15.00 26.95
C LEU A 5 -10.96 -16.38 27.31
N SER A 6 -11.73 -16.97 26.39
CA SER A 6 -12.34 -18.27 26.56
C SER A 6 -11.27 -19.37 26.78
N LEU A 7 -11.63 -20.44 27.50
CA LEU A 7 -10.74 -21.59 27.72
C LEU A 7 -10.19 -22.19 26.40
N ALA A 8 -10.95 -22.08 25.32
CA ALA A 8 -10.53 -22.49 23.98
C ALA A 8 -9.42 -21.60 23.41
N GLU A 9 -9.52 -20.28 23.58
CA GLU A 9 -8.49 -19.32 23.16
C GLU A 9 -7.20 -19.45 23.99
N GLN A 10 -7.33 -19.75 25.29
CA GLN A 10 -6.17 -20.03 26.16
C GLN A 10 -5.42 -21.29 25.70
N LYS A 11 -6.13 -22.38 25.38
CA LYS A 11 -5.54 -23.61 24.83
C LYS A 11 -4.90 -23.37 23.46
N LYS A 12 -5.52 -22.56 22.58
CA LYS A 12 -4.96 -22.21 21.27
C LYS A 12 -3.67 -21.40 21.41
N LYS A 13 -3.62 -20.42 22.31
CA LYS A 13 -2.40 -19.64 22.60
C LYS A 13 -1.28 -20.49 23.17
N LEU A 14 -1.58 -21.45 24.06
CA LEU A 14 -0.59 -22.39 24.59
C LEU A 14 -0.03 -23.32 23.50
N LYS A 15 -0.87 -23.83 22.59
CA LYS A 15 -0.44 -24.64 21.45
C LYS A 15 0.44 -23.86 20.48
N GLU A 16 0.06 -22.62 20.18
CA GLU A 16 0.85 -21.72 19.32
C GLU A 16 2.20 -21.36 19.96
N LYS A 17 2.22 -21.08 21.27
CA LYS A 17 3.45 -20.83 22.03
C LYS A 17 4.39 -22.05 22.04
N ALA A 18 3.84 -23.26 22.21
CA ALA A 18 4.61 -24.49 22.12
C ALA A 18 5.15 -24.75 20.71
N GLN A 19 4.40 -24.39 19.67
CA GLN A 19 4.85 -24.52 18.28
C GLN A 19 5.98 -23.53 17.96
N ARG A 20 5.83 -22.25 18.36
CA ARG A 20 6.89 -21.23 18.23
C ARG A 20 8.17 -21.63 18.98
N ALA A 21 8.05 -22.23 20.16
CA ALA A 21 9.21 -22.73 20.91
C ALA A 21 9.92 -23.87 20.17
N LYS A 22 9.19 -24.83 19.59
CA LYS A 22 9.75 -25.90 18.75
C LYS A 22 10.42 -25.36 17.49
N ASP A 23 9.83 -24.34 16.84
CA ASP A 23 10.40 -23.68 15.67
C ASP A 23 11.68 -22.89 16.01
N GLN A 24 11.75 -22.29 17.20
CA GLN A 24 12.92 -21.59 17.70
C GLN A 24 14.06 -22.57 18.01
N GLU A 25 13.79 -23.68 18.70
CA GLU A 25 14.77 -24.73 18.99
C GLU A 25 15.33 -25.34 17.70
N LYS A 26 14.47 -25.59 16.71
CA LYS A 26 14.90 -26.08 15.39
C LYS A 26 15.81 -25.07 14.68
N ARG A 27 15.49 -23.78 14.71
CA ARG A 27 16.33 -22.72 14.15
C ARG A 27 17.68 -22.60 14.86
N GLU A 28 17.71 -22.72 16.18
CA GLU A 28 18.97 -22.69 16.94
C GLU A 28 19.85 -23.90 16.64
N LYS A 29 19.25 -25.10 16.54
CA LYS A 29 19.97 -26.32 16.13
C LYS A 29 20.49 -26.27 14.69
N ASP A 30 19.73 -25.68 13.77
CA ASP A 30 20.18 -25.45 12.40
C ASP A 30 21.33 -24.43 12.33
N LYS A 31 21.30 -23.37 13.16
CA LYS A 31 22.39 -22.40 13.30
C LYS A 31 23.68 -23.05 13.82
N ASP A 32 23.60 -23.79 14.93
CA ASP A 32 24.74 -24.52 15.50
C ASP A 32 25.36 -25.47 14.46
N ARG A 33 24.52 -26.22 13.73
CA ARG A 33 24.98 -27.12 12.66
C ARG A 33 25.67 -26.37 11.52
N THR A 34 25.21 -25.18 11.15
CA THR A 34 25.89 -24.35 10.14
C THR A 34 27.20 -23.76 10.65
N GLU A 35 27.26 -23.34 11.90
CA GLU A 35 28.46 -22.79 12.54
C GLU A 35 29.53 -23.86 12.69
N ARG A 36 29.16 -25.08 13.10
CA ARG A 36 30.08 -26.22 13.19
C ARG A 36 30.66 -26.59 11.82
N LYS A 37 29.84 -26.62 10.77
CA LYS A 37 30.31 -26.85 9.39
C LYS A 37 31.23 -25.75 8.90
N ALA A 38 30.93 -24.49 9.22
CA ALA A 38 31.78 -23.36 8.87
C ALA A 38 33.13 -23.42 9.61
N GLN A 39 33.15 -23.90 10.86
CA GLN A 39 34.39 -24.13 11.61
C GLN A 39 35.21 -25.27 11.01
N GLU A 40 34.59 -26.42 10.69
CA GLU A 40 35.25 -27.54 10.00
C GLU A 40 35.82 -27.14 8.62
N GLN A 41 35.18 -26.19 7.92
CA GLN A 41 35.70 -25.62 6.66
C GLN A 41 36.90 -24.71 6.91
N LYS A 42 36.85 -23.86 7.93
CA LYS A 42 37.98 -23.01 8.33
C LYS A 42 39.19 -23.87 8.72
N ASP A 43 38.97 -24.95 9.46
CA ASP A 43 40.02 -25.87 9.93
C ASP A 43 40.64 -26.70 8.79
N ARG A 44 39.85 -27.10 7.79
CA ARG A 44 40.39 -27.77 6.58
C ARG A 44 41.27 -26.88 5.72
N ILE A 45 41.09 -25.56 5.83
CA ILE A 45 41.87 -24.56 5.08
C ILE A 45 42.90 -23.89 6.01
N PHE A 46 42.90 -24.26 7.30
CA PHE A 46 43.83 -23.76 8.31
C PHE A 46 45.20 -24.44 8.11
N GLY A 47 46.26 -23.64 8.01
CA GLY A 47 47.63 -24.11 7.74
C GLY A 47 48.10 -23.87 6.31
N LEU A 48 47.22 -23.88 5.31
CA LEU A 48 47.57 -23.52 3.93
C LEU A 48 47.57 -22.00 3.68
N LYS A 49 46.85 -21.24 4.50
CA LYS A 49 46.74 -19.77 4.41
C LYS A 49 47.80 -18.98 5.18
N ASN A 50 48.53 -19.60 6.12
CA ASN A 50 49.52 -18.93 6.99
C ASN A 50 50.99 -19.17 6.60
N LYS A 51 51.22 -19.76 5.42
CA LYS A 51 52.54 -19.84 4.81
C LYS A 51 52.44 -19.17 3.45
N HIS A 52 53.23 -18.12 3.23
CA HIS A 52 53.30 -17.32 1.99
C HIS A 52 53.92 -18.13 0.82
N THR A 53 53.61 -19.42 0.73
CA THR A 53 54.30 -20.39 -0.11
C THR A 53 53.60 -20.48 -1.46
N SER A 54 53.98 -19.60 -2.38
CA SER A 54 53.69 -19.61 -3.82
C SER A 54 52.23 -19.33 -4.26
N LYS A 55 52.09 -18.72 -5.45
CA LYS A 55 50.79 -18.50 -6.14
C LYS A 55 50.00 -19.81 -6.35
N HIS A 56 50.71 -20.93 -6.46
CA HIS A 56 50.13 -22.25 -6.65
C HIS A 56 49.38 -22.74 -5.39
N ALA A 57 49.86 -22.45 -4.18
CA ALA A 57 49.12 -22.78 -2.95
C ALA A 57 47.88 -21.89 -2.79
N GLN A 58 47.94 -20.62 -3.21
CA GLN A 58 46.77 -19.73 -3.20
C GLN A 58 45.69 -20.19 -4.17
N GLN A 59 46.07 -20.62 -5.38
CA GLN A 59 45.14 -21.20 -6.35
C GLN A 59 44.54 -22.52 -5.84
N PHE A 60 45.35 -23.39 -5.24
CA PHE A 60 44.87 -24.64 -4.65
C PHE A 60 43.87 -24.40 -3.50
N VAL A 61 44.10 -23.41 -2.64
CA VAL A 61 43.12 -23.01 -1.61
C VAL A 61 41.81 -22.55 -2.24
N GLN A 62 41.88 -21.72 -3.30
CA GLN A 62 40.71 -21.19 -3.98
C GLN A 62 39.91 -22.29 -4.70
N ASP A 63 40.59 -23.27 -5.30
CA ASP A 63 39.96 -24.42 -5.95
C ASP A 63 39.34 -25.40 -4.93
N VAL A 64 39.97 -25.62 -3.77
CA VAL A 64 39.39 -26.43 -2.68
C VAL A 64 38.14 -25.75 -2.10
N GLU A 65 38.19 -24.42 -1.90
CA GLU A 65 37.03 -23.63 -1.47
C GLU A 65 35.88 -23.67 -2.50
N ARG A 66 36.20 -23.58 -3.79
CA ARG A 66 35.20 -23.63 -4.88
C ARG A 66 34.57 -25.02 -4.98
N ASN A 67 35.35 -26.09 -4.91
CA ASN A 67 34.85 -27.46 -4.95
C ASN A 67 33.99 -27.81 -3.71
N MET A 68 34.35 -27.34 -2.51
CA MET A 68 33.52 -27.54 -1.31
C MET A 68 32.16 -26.82 -1.39
N LYS A 69 32.09 -25.68 -2.07
CA LYS A 69 30.85 -24.92 -2.26
C LYS A 69 29.95 -25.49 -3.36
N GLN A 70 30.49 -26.39 -4.19
CA GLN A 70 29.81 -27.02 -5.32
C GLN A 70 29.23 -28.40 -4.99
N LEU A 71 28.95 -28.70 -3.71
CA LEU A 71 28.20 -29.89 -3.34
C LEU A 71 26.89 -29.99 -4.16
N PRO A 72 26.63 -31.09 -4.88
CA PRO A 72 25.51 -31.21 -5.83
C PRO A 72 24.13 -30.89 -5.22
N GLY A 73 23.98 -31.09 -3.91
CA GLY A 73 22.72 -30.83 -3.18
C GLY A 73 22.49 -29.37 -2.78
N GLU A 74 23.50 -28.49 -2.79
CA GLU A 74 23.35 -27.08 -2.39
C GLU A 74 23.01 -26.19 -3.59
N GLN A 75 23.61 -26.46 -4.76
CA GLN A 75 23.28 -25.77 -6.00
C GLN A 75 21.84 -26.06 -6.45
N GLN A 76 21.40 -27.32 -6.37
CA GLN A 76 20.01 -27.70 -6.68
C GLN A 76 19.01 -27.05 -5.73
N LYS A 77 19.35 -26.86 -4.45
CA LYS A 77 18.51 -26.14 -3.48
C LYS A 77 18.47 -24.63 -3.73
N ALA A 78 19.60 -24.04 -4.12
CA ALA A 78 19.66 -22.63 -4.49
C ALA A 78 18.84 -22.34 -5.76
N GLU A 79 18.88 -23.24 -6.74
CA GLU A 79 18.11 -23.13 -7.98
C GLU A 79 16.61 -23.35 -7.75
N ALA A 80 16.23 -24.35 -6.94
CA ALA A 80 14.84 -24.55 -6.52
C ALA A 80 14.27 -23.33 -5.77
N LYS A 81 15.06 -22.72 -4.88
CA LYS A 81 14.65 -21.51 -4.15
C LYS A 81 14.54 -20.28 -5.05
N LYS A 82 15.42 -20.13 -6.04
CA LYS A 82 15.29 -19.07 -7.06
C LYS A 82 14.02 -19.24 -7.87
N ARG A 83 13.75 -20.46 -8.37
CA ARG A 83 12.53 -20.78 -9.13
C ARG A 83 11.25 -20.55 -8.33
N GLU A 84 11.25 -20.83 -7.02
CA GLU A 84 10.12 -20.51 -6.14
C GLU A 84 9.95 -18.99 -5.95
N ASN A 85 11.05 -18.25 -5.77
CA ASN A 85 11.00 -16.79 -5.65
C ASN A 85 10.52 -16.11 -6.94
N ASP A 86 10.98 -16.59 -8.10
CA ASP A 86 10.58 -16.07 -9.41
C ASP A 86 9.10 -16.37 -9.68
N LYS A 87 8.62 -17.57 -9.33
CA LYS A 87 7.17 -17.89 -9.37
C LYS A 87 6.35 -16.99 -8.45
N ARG A 88 6.84 -16.71 -7.23
CA ARG A 88 6.15 -15.83 -6.29
C ARG A 88 6.09 -14.39 -6.79
N LYS A 89 7.18 -13.88 -7.37
CA LYS A 89 7.22 -12.55 -7.98
C LYS A 89 6.32 -12.46 -9.20
N ALA A 90 6.30 -13.48 -10.04
CA ALA A 90 5.40 -13.55 -11.19
C ALA A 90 3.93 -13.55 -10.76
N ALA A 91 3.57 -14.32 -9.72
CA ALA A 91 2.22 -14.33 -9.17
C ALA A 91 1.82 -12.98 -8.54
N GLU A 92 2.74 -12.31 -7.85
CA GLU A 92 2.51 -10.99 -7.27
C GLU A 92 2.33 -9.92 -8.36
N GLU A 93 3.14 -9.95 -9.41
CA GLU A 93 3.02 -9.05 -10.56
C GLU A 93 1.72 -9.30 -11.34
N GLN A 94 1.30 -10.55 -11.49
CA GLN A 94 0.00 -10.90 -12.08
C GLN A 94 -1.15 -10.38 -11.22
N ALA A 95 -1.12 -10.57 -9.90
CA ALA A 95 -2.14 -10.04 -9.00
C ALA A 95 -2.20 -8.50 -9.02
N GLN A 96 -1.05 -7.83 -9.13
CA GLN A 96 -1.01 -6.36 -9.28
C GLN A 96 -1.60 -5.90 -10.62
N ARG A 97 -1.37 -6.63 -11.71
CA ARG A 97 -1.96 -6.33 -13.03
C ARG A 97 -3.47 -6.54 -13.02
N GLU A 98 -3.96 -7.65 -12.48
CA GLU A 98 -5.40 -7.91 -12.35
C GLU A 98 -6.10 -6.85 -11.48
N LEU A 99 -5.45 -6.40 -10.40
CA LEU A 99 -5.96 -5.31 -9.56
C LEU A 99 -6.04 -3.98 -10.33
N ASP A 100 -5.03 -3.67 -11.14
CA ASP A 100 -5.00 -2.46 -11.96
C ASP A 100 -6.05 -2.50 -13.08
N GLU A 101 -6.25 -3.65 -13.72
CA GLU A 101 -7.25 -3.84 -14.77
C GLU A 101 -8.69 -3.72 -14.23
N MET A 102 -8.96 -4.37 -13.09
CA MET A 102 -10.27 -4.28 -12.42
C MET A 102 -10.59 -2.86 -11.94
N MET A 103 -9.58 -2.10 -11.49
CA MET A 103 -9.75 -0.74 -10.99
C MET A 103 -9.68 0.33 -12.10
N GLY A 104 -9.03 0.02 -13.22
CA GLY A 104 -8.79 0.92 -14.36
C GLY A 104 -9.99 1.10 -15.29
N LEU A 105 -10.94 0.16 -15.29
CA LEU A 105 -12.15 0.19 -16.13
C LEU A 105 -13.09 1.38 -15.86
N ALA A 106 -12.91 2.12 -14.77
CA ALA A 106 -13.90 3.08 -14.27
C ALA A 106 -13.58 4.57 -14.51
N ILE A 107 -12.61 4.96 -15.35
CA ILE A 107 -12.21 6.37 -15.50
C ILE A 107 -12.09 6.77 -16.97
N LYS A 108 -13.15 7.36 -17.54
CA LYS A 108 -13.18 7.90 -18.90
C LYS A 108 -13.10 9.43 -18.83
N GLN A 109 -11.91 9.98 -19.10
CA GLN A 109 -11.75 11.44 -19.16
C GLN A 109 -12.67 12.08 -20.22
N PRO A 110 -13.34 13.21 -19.90
CA PRO A 110 -14.11 13.97 -20.86
C PRO A 110 -13.18 14.54 -21.94
N LYS A 111 -13.62 14.48 -23.19
CA LYS A 111 -12.91 15.10 -24.30
C LYS A 111 -13.04 16.62 -24.19
N VAL A 112 -11.92 17.31 -24.37
CA VAL A 112 -11.87 18.77 -24.27
C VAL A 112 -12.55 19.37 -25.50
N PRO A 113 -13.57 20.24 -25.34
CA PRO A 113 -14.15 21.00 -26.46
C PRO A 113 -13.13 21.98 -27.04
N GLU A 114 -13.17 22.17 -28.36
CA GLU A 114 -12.25 23.08 -29.06
C GLU A 114 -12.47 24.52 -28.60
N GLY A 115 -11.42 25.18 -28.11
CA GLY A 115 -11.45 26.56 -27.61
C GLY A 115 -11.38 26.73 -26.08
N VAL A 116 -11.46 25.64 -25.29
CA VAL A 116 -11.26 25.68 -23.83
C VAL A 116 -9.90 25.10 -23.48
N ASP A 117 -9.12 25.82 -22.66
CA ASP A 117 -7.82 25.33 -22.22
C ASP A 117 -7.97 24.02 -21.41
N PRO A 118 -7.22 22.96 -21.75
CA PRO A 118 -7.37 21.66 -21.10
C PRO A 118 -7.04 21.73 -19.60
N LYS A 119 -6.25 22.73 -19.18
CA LYS A 119 -5.88 22.96 -17.78
C LYS A 119 -7.00 23.55 -16.93
N THR A 120 -8.04 24.15 -17.51
CA THR A 120 -9.22 24.59 -16.74
C THR A 120 -10.17 23.44 -16.38
N ILE A 121 -10.02 22.29 -17.03
CA ILE A 121 -10.87 21.12 -16.78
C ILE A 121 -10.19 20.22 -15.73
N PRO A 122 -10.88 19.82 -14.64
CA PRO A 122 -10.29 18.97 -13.62
C PRO A 122 -9.97 17.58 -14.14
N CYS A 123 -8.81 17.06 -13.75
CA CYS A 123 -8.37 15.72 -14.11
C CYS A 123 -9.18 14.67 -13.31
N GLU A 124 -10.01 13.88 -13.98
CA GLU A 124 -10.76 12.81 -13.32
C GLU A 124 -9.87 11.73 -12.70
N PHE A 125 -8.73 11.41 -13.33
CA PHE A 125 -7.74 10.50 -12.75
C PHE A 125 -7.11 11.09 -11.48
N PHE A 126 -6.95 12.41 -11.41
CA PHE A 126 -6.44 13.08 -10.21
C PHE A 126 -7.50 13.14 -9.11
N LYS A 127 -8.77 13.40 -9.48
CA LYS A 127 -9.92 13.35 -8.57
C LYS A 127 -10.05 11.99 -7.86
N LYS A 128 -9.71 10.90 -8.56
CA LYS A 128 -9.68 9.53 -8.00
C LYS A 128 -8.30 9.10 -7.47
N GLY A 129 -7.29 9.98 -7.45
CA GLY A 129 -5.97 9.70 -6.88
C GLY A 129 -5.05 8.78 -7.69
N ARG A 130 -5.36 8.49 -8.96
CA ARG A 130 -4.63 7.57 -9.84
C ARG A 130 -3.91 8.28 -11.00
N CYS A 131 -3.75 9.61 -10.94
CA CYS A 131 -3.11 10.34 -12.05
C CYS A 131 -1.60 10.07 -12.11
N ALA A 132 -1.17 9.21 -13.04
CA ALA A 132 0.25 8.94 -13.30
C ALA A 132 1.00 10.13 -13.95
N LYS A 133 0.29 11.13 -14.48
CA LYS A 133 0.87 12.25 -15.24
C LYS A 133 1.45 13.36 -14.35
N GLY A 134 1.06 13.42 -13.07
CA GLY A 134 1.56 14.40 -12.12
C GLY A 134 1.50 15.84 -12.66
N TRP A 135 2.58 16.61 -12.50
CA TRP A 135 2.70 18.00 -12.99
C TRP A 135 2.55 18.17 -14.51
N LYS A 136 2.85 17.12 -15.28
CA LYS A 136 2.75 17.14 -16.75
C LYS A 136 1.33 16.81 -17.25
N CYS A 137 0.35 16.72 -16.35
CA CYS A 137 -1.02 16.47 -16.75
C CYS A 137 -1.59 17.65 -17.54
N LYS A 138 -2.31 17.36 -18.62
CA LYS A 138 -2.99 18.37 -19.44
C LYS A 138 -4.20 18.98 -18.75
N PHE A 139 -4.71 18.31 -17.72
CA PHE A 139 -5.93 18.65 -16.96
C PHE A 139 -5.57 19.20 -15.58
N SER A 140 -6.42 20.06 -15.00
CA SER A 140 -6.19 20.66 -13.67
C SER A 140 -6.00 19.60 -12.60
N HIS A 141 -4.97 19.80 -11.78
CA HIS A 141 -4.73 19.06 -10.54
C HIS A 141 -5.13 19.87 -9.31
N GLU A 142 -6.02 20.85 -9.46
CA GLU A 142 -6.72 21.42 -8.32
C GLU A 142 -7.76 20.38 -7.89
N LYS A 143 -7.59 19.83 -6.67
CA LYS A 143 -8.72 19.22 -5.98
C LYS A 143 -9.76 20.32 -6.01
N ASN A 144 -10.93 20.05 -6.62
CA ASN A 144 -12.08 20.92 -6.53
C ASN A 144 -12.37 21.14 -5.03
N THR A 145 -11.67 22.07 -4.40
CA THR A 145 -12.13 22.79 -3.24
C THR A 145 -13.34 23.46 -3.80
N ARG A 146 -14.48 22.78 -3.64
CA ARG A 146 -15.79 23.38 -3.84
C ARG A 146 -15.66 24.82 -3.35
N LYS A 147 -16.02 25.79 -4.20
CA LYS A 147 -16.46 27.09 -3.69
C LYS A 147 -17.26 26.80 -2.44
N GLY A 148 -16.81 27.35 -1.31
CA GLY A 148 -17.20 26.94 0.02
C GLY A 148 -18.68 26.58 0.05
N THR A 149 -18.97 25.31 0.32
CA THR A 149 -20.05 25.11 1.27
C THR A 149 -19.46 25.69 2.54
N GLU A 150 -19.85 26.92 2.85
CA GLU A 150 -19.84 27.44 4.21
C GLU A 150 -20.17 26.27 5.13
N GLU A 151 -19.43 26.13 6.22
CA GLU A 151 -19.69 25.08 7.19
C GLU A 151 -21.19 25.11 7.51
N ILE A 152 -21.93 24.13 6.98
CA ILE A 152 -23.35 23.98 7.30
C ILE A 152 -23.31 23.54 8.74
N ASP A 153 -23.48 24.51 9.62
CA ASP A 153 -23.45 24.29 11.05
C ASP A 153 -24.64 23.39 11.38
N LEU A 154 -24.36 22.14 11.73
CA LEU A 154 -25.39 21.10 11.95
C LEU A 154 -26.39 21.47 13.05
N PHE A 155 -26.05 22.47 13.87
CA PHE A 155 -26.86 22.96 14.97
C PHE A 155 -27.74 24.16 14.62
N VAL A 156 -27.58 24.74 13.43
CA VAL A 156 -28.47 25.81 12.93
C VAL A 156 -29.59 25.15 12.13
N ASP A 157 -30.80 25.09 12.72
CA ASP A 157 -31.98 24.61 12.02
C ASP A 157 -32.52 25.73 11.11
N HIS A 158 -32.22 25.65 9.82
CA HIS A 158 -32.71 26.58 8.81
C HIS A 158 -34.24 26.56 8.61
N ARG A 159 -34.99 25.72 9.34
CA ARG A 159 -36.46 25.78 9.36
C ARG A 159 -36.98 27.02 10.09
N ASP A 160 -36.28 27.47 11.14
CA ASP A 160 -36.70 28.64 11.93
C ASP A 160 -36.51 29.95 11.16
N ASP A 161 -35.53 30.03 10.25
CA ASP A 161 -35.32 31.20 9.38
C ASP A 161 -36.51 31.41 8.42
N ALA A 162 -37.09 30.32 7.91
CA ALA A 162 -38.24 30.38 7.00
C ALA A 162 -39.56 30.73 7.70
N GLU A 163 -39.72 30.42 9.00
CA GLU A 163 -40.83 30.92 9.81
C GLU A 163 -40.63 32.38 10.19
N LYS A 164 -39.41 32.80 10.56
CA LYS A 164 -39.09 34.20 10.85
C LYS A 164 -39.31 35.14 9.68
N GLU A 165 -38.93 34.75 8.46
CA GLU A 165 -39.17 35.58 7.26
C GLU A 165 -40.67 35.77 6.98
N LYS A 166 -41.48 34.73 7.22
CA LYS A 166 -42.95 34.80 7.04
C LYS A 166 -43.62 35.61 8.16
N ASP A 167 -43.13 35.48 9.39
CA ASP A 167 -43.65 36.24 10.53
C ASP A 167 -43.21 37.71 10.51
N SER A 168 -42.11 38.04 9.84
CA SER A 168 -41.68 39.42 9.61
C SER A 168 -42.36 40.09 8.41
N ASP A 169 -43.00 39.33 7.51
CA ASP A 169 -43.71 39.84 6.33
C ASP A 169 -45.12 40.37 6.71
N LYS A 170 -45.14 41.43 7.53
CA LYS A 170 -46.35 42.06 8.05
C LYS A 170 -46.96 42.98 6.98
N MET A 171 -48.28 42.90 6.75
CA MET A 171 -49.01 43.68 5.72
C MET A 171 -48.74 45.20 5.73
N ASP A 172 -48.27 45.75 6.85
CA ASP A 172 -47.88 47.15 7.01
C ASP A 172 -46.58 47.55 6.27
N ASP A 173 -45.71 46.60 5.90
CA ASP A 173 -44.43 46.84 5.18
C ASP A 173 -44.53 46.53 3.67
N TRP A 174 -45.74 46.30 3.15
CA TRP A 174 -45.93 45.95 1.75
C TRP A 174 -46.01 47.20 0.87
N ASP A 175 -45.03 47.38 -0.01
CA ASP A 175 -45.03 48.43 -1.02
C ASP A 175 -46.20 48.30 -2.02
N GLN A 176 -46.61 49.43 -2.62
CA GLN A 176 -47.73 49.53 -3.56
C GLN A 176 -47.61 48.55 -4.74
N ASP A 177 -46.40 48.33 -5.27
CA ASP A 177 -46.14 47.35 -6.34
C ASP A 177 -46.39 45.89 -5.90
N LYS A 178 -46.04 45.52 -4.66
CA LYS A 178 -46.29 44.18 -4.11
C LYS A 178 -47.80 43.98 -3.94
N LEU A 179 -48.53 44.98 -3.49
CA LEU A 179 -50.00 44.96 -3.39
C LEU A 179 -50.68 44.81 -4.75
N GLU A 180 -50.24 45.54 -5.77
CA GLU A 180 -50.80 45.44 -7.13
C GLU A 180 -50.57 44.06 -7.75
N SER A 181 -49.42 43.44 -7.48
CA SER A 181 -49.12 42.08 -7.97
C SER A 181 -50.05 41.03 -7.36
N VAL A 182 -50.31 41.10 -6.05
CA VAL A 182 -51.21 40.19 -5.34
C VAL A 182 -52.67 40.38 -5.78
N VAL A 183 -53.08 41.61 -6.07
CA VAL A 183 -54.43 41.89 -6.59
C VAL A 183 -54.60 41.38 -8.03
N LYS A 184 -53.56 41.46 -8.86
CA LYS A 184 -53.57 40.91 -10.24
C LYS A 184 -53.59 39.38 -10.29
N GLU A 185 -53.01 38.71 -9.30
CA GLU A 185 -53.04 37.24 -9.20
C GLU A 185 -54.39 36.69 -8.70
N LYS A 186 -55.32 37.55 -8.28
CA LYS A 186 -56.63 37.17 -7.73
C LYS A 186 -57.75 37.31 -8.76
#